data_AF-A0A8T7E1G4-F1
#
_entry.id   AF-A0A8T7E1G4-F1
#
_cell.length_a   1.000
_cell.length_b   1.000
_cell.length_c   1.000
_cell.angle_alpha   90.00
_cell.angle_beta   90.00
_cell.angle_gamma   90.00
#
_symmetry.space_group_name_H-M   'P 1'
#
loop_
_entity.id
_entity.type
_entity.pdbx_description
1 polymer ?
#
loop_
_entity_poly.entity_id
_entity_poly.type
_entity_poly.pdbx_seq_one_letter_code
_entity_poly.pdbx_strand_id
1 'polypeptide(L)'
;MSIRCHRGAAPYNAPLKGRRNAIASGKPLDCFNGRVFSALCQRSLVYNTCREDPGVDRLALQIGPQGDVVAIASAGGNPLDYALAGPRSVAAADVNPRQNARLKSKLASIHAPVFDDGFALFGNGAHARFGELSADVLRPSLTPFARH
;
A
#
# COMPACT_ATOMS: atom_id res chain seq x y z
N MET A 1 10.21 -15.11 -1.84
CA MET A 1 9.11 -14.38 -1.18
C MET A 1 8.54 -13.36 -2.15
N SER A 2 7.21 -13.18 -2.24
CA SER A 2 6.58 -12.15 -3.08
C SER A 2 5.70 -11.21 -2.25
N ILE A 3 5.88 -9.90 -2.44
CA ILE A 3 5.00 -8.87 -1.86
C ILE A 3 4.08 -8.40 -2.98
N ARG A 4 2.78 -8.67 -2.84
CA ARG A 4 1.77 -8.20 -3.80
C ARG A 4 1.03 -7.00 -3.23
N CYS A 5 1.25 -5.85 -3.85
CA CYS A 5 0.44 -4.67 -3.61
C CYS A 5 -0.73 -4.65 -4.60
N HIS A 6 -1.93 -4.88 -4.10
CA HIS A 6 -3.14 -4.85 -4.92
C HIS A 6 -3.51 -3.40 -5.27
N ARG A 7 -4.12 -3.16 -6.44
CA ARG A 7 -4.75 -1.86 -6.71
C ARG A 7 -5.71 -1.60 -5.56
N GLY A 8 -5.67 -0.38 -5.01
CA GLY A 8 -6.64 0.06 -4.01
C GLY A 8 -8.03 -0.30 -4.49
N ALA A 9 -8.89 -0.71 -3.56
CA ALA A 9 -10.24 -1.14 -3.85
C ALA A 9 -10.86 -0.23 -4.92
N ALA A 10 -11.52 -0.84 -5.90
CA ALA A 10 -12.35 -0.10 -6.84
C ALA A 10 -13.19 0.91 -6.02
N PRO A 11 -13.45 2.14 -6.52
CA PRO A 11 -14.19 3.13 -5.74
C PRO A 11 -15.40 2.45 -5.09
N TYR A 12 -15.80 2.83 -3.88
CA TYR A 12 -16.84 2.13 -3.12
C TYR A 12 -18.10 1.78 -3.95
N ASN A 13 -18.37 2.54 -5.02
CA ASN A 13 -19.47 2.36 -5.98
C ASN A 13 -19.06 1.80 -7.37
N ALA A 14 -17.84 1.28 -7.56
CA ALA A 14 -17.48 0.64 -8.81
C ALA A 14 -18.23 -0.69 -8.90
N PRO A 15 -18.94 -0.93 -10.01
CA PRO A 15 -19.64 -2.19 -10.20
C PRO A 15 -18.63 -3.33 -10.13
N LEU A 16 -18.82 -4.24 -9.18
CA LEU A 16 -18.02 -5.46 -9.05
C LEU A 16 -18.28 -6.32 -10.29
N LYS A 17 -17.36 -6.26 -11.25
CA LYS A 17 -17.46 -6.98 -12.52
C LYS A 17 -17.32 -8.49 -12.23
N GLY A 18 -18.42 -9.24 -12.25
CA GLY A 18 -18.39 -10.71 -12.28
C GLY A 18 -19.29 -11.47 -11.30
N ARG A 19 -20.10 -10.83 -10.44
CA ARG A 19 -21.13 -11.54 -9.67
C ARG A 19 -22.52 -11.25 -10.24
N ARG A 20 -23.09 -12.26 -10.91
CA ARG A 20 -24.52 -12.33 -11.21
C ARG A 20 -25.25 -12.41 -9.86
N ASN A 21 -26.04 -11.39 -9.55
CA ASN A 21 -27.00 -11.25 -8.44
C ASN A 21 -26.59 -10.31 -7.28
N ALA A 22 -27.42 -9.27 -7.12
CA ALA A 22 -27.62 -8.34 -5.97
C ALA A 22 -26.49 -7.30 -5.73
N ILE A 23 -26.71 -5.97 -5.69
CA ILE A 23 -27.91 -5.14 -5.45
C ILE A 23 -27.83 -3.92 -6.39
N ALA A 24 -28.77 -3.81 -7.33
CA ALA A 24 -28.96 -2.62 -8.14
C ALA A 24 -30.04 -1.74 -7.49
N SER A 25 -29.67 -0.94 -6.48
CA SER A 25 -30.47 0.20 -5.97
C SER A 25 -29.81 0.85 -4.74
N GLY A 26 -28.67 1.52 -4.91
CA GLY A 26 -28.20 2.45 -3.88
C GLY A 26 -29.13 3.67 -3.86
N LYS A 27 -29.70 4.01 -2.70
CA LYS A 27 -30.48 5.25 -2.55
C LYS A 27 -29.58 6.44 -2.93
N PRO A 28 -30.10 7.58 -3.39
CA PRO A 28 -29.28 8.74 -3.76
C PRO A 28 -28.31 9.18 -2.65
N LEU A 29 -28.69 8.95 -1.38
CA LEU A 29 -27.86 9.17 -0.21
C LEU A 29 -26.65 8.22 -0.12
N ASP A 30 -26.79 6.95 -0.53
CA ASP A 30 -25.70 5.96 -0.53
C ASP A 30 -24.65 6.31 -1.59
N CYS A 31 -25.10 6.79 -2.75
CA CYS A 31 -24.23 7.30 -3.80
C CYS A 31 -23.46 8.54 -3.35
N PHE A 32 -24.13 9.46 -2.64
CA PHE A 32 -23.51 10.66 -2.08
C PHE A 32 -22.50 10.31 -0.99
N ASN A 33 -22.87 9.45 -0.04
CA ASN A 33 -22.00 8.97 1.03
C ASN A 33 -20.76 8.26 0.46
N GLY A 34 -20.94 7.41 -0.56
CA GLY A 34 -19.82 6.75 -1.25
C GLY A 34 -18.86 7.74 -1.94
N ARG A 35 -19.38 8.84 -2.52
CA ARG A 35 -18.54 9.89 -3.13
C ARG A 35 -17.78 10.68 -2.07
N VAL A 36 -18.43 11.08 -0.98
CA VAL A 36 -17.79 11.79 0.14
C VAL A 36 -16.72 10.90 0.79
N PHE A 37 -17.03 9.64 1.07
CA PHE A 37 -16.09 8.66 1.60
C PHE A 37 -14.88 8.48 0.68
N SER A 38 -15.11 8.30 -0.62
CA SER A 38 -14.04 8.17 -1.61
C SER A 38 -13.15 9.42 -1.65
N ALA A 39 -13.74 10.61 -1.62
CA ALA A 39 -12.99 11.86 -1.64
C ALA A 39 -12.12 12.04 -0.37
N LEU A 40 -12.66 11.71 0.80
CA LEU A 40 -11.95 11.79 2.07
C LEU A 40 -10.82 10.75 2.17
N CYS A 41 -11.10 9.48 1.86
CA CYS A 41 -10.12 8.39 1.98
C CYS A 41 -8.99 8.48 0.96
N GLN A 42 -9.24 9.01 -0.25
CA GLN A 42 -8.20 9.15 -1.27
C GLN A 42 -7.22 10.30 -1.00
N ARG A 43 -7.63 11.32 -0.24
CA ARG A 43 -6.84 12.55 -0.09
C ARG A 43 -6.39 12.85 1.34
N SER A 44 -7.25 12.59 2.32
CA SER A 44 -7.14 13.23 3.64
C SER A 44 -7.17 12.27 4.81
N LEU A 45 -7.56 11.00 4.61
CA LEU A 45 -7.61 10.05 5.72
C LEU A 45 -6.19 9.57 6.08
N VAL A 46 -5.66 10.15 7.15
CA VAL A 46 -4.58 9.60 7.96
C VAL A 46 -5.27 8.88 9.12
N TYR A 47 -5.18 7.55 9.16
CA TYR A 47 -5.79 6.76 10.25
C TYR A 47 -5.27 7.23 11.61
N ASN A 48 -6.13 7.20 12.64
CA ASN A 48 -5.71 7.37 14.02
C ASN A 48 -4.63 6.33 14.33
N THR A 49 -3.45 6.79 14.70
CA THR A 49 -2.22 6.01 14.80
C THR A 49 -2.21 5.14 16.06
N CYS A 50 -2.96 4.04 16.06
CA CYS A 50 -2.55 2.87 16.83
C CYS A 50 -1.58 2.10 15.93
N ARG A 51 -0.29 2.40 16.05
CA ARG A 51 0.75 1.69 15.33
C ARG A 51 0.95 0.34 16.02
N GLU A 52 0.48 -0.73 15.39
CA GLU A 52 0.75 -2.09 15.83
C GLU A 52 2.27 -2.30 15.86
N ASP A 53 2.79 -2.80 16.98
CA ASP A 53 4.19 -3.16 17.10
C ASP A 53 4.41 -4.45 16.30
N PRO A 54 5.16 -4.40 15.18
CA PRO A 54 5.31 -5.57 14.34
C PRO A 54 6.11 -6.68 15.03
N GLY A 55 6.88 -6.38 16.09
CA GLY A 55 7.50 -7.39 16.94
C GLY A 55 6.49 -8.24 17.68
N VAL A 56 5.45 -7.59 18.24
CA VAL A 56 4.33 -8.28 18.90
C VAL A 56 3.49 -9.03 17.88
N ASP A 57 3.22 -8.45 16.71
CA ASP A 57 2.43 -9.09 15.66
C ASP A 57 3.08 -10.39 15.17
N ARG A 58 4.40 -10.41 14.98
CA ARG A 58 5.12 -11.64 14.57
C ARG A 58 4.92 -12.78 15.56
N LEU A 59 4.91 -12.48 16.87
CA LEU A 59 4.70 -13.47 17.91
C LEU A 59 3.23 -13.90 17.99
N ALA A 60 2.31 -12.93 18.00
CA ALA A 60 0.88 -13.17 18.15
C ALA A 60 0.29 -13.92 16.95
N LEU A 61 0.70 -13.55 15.73
CA LEU A 61 0.23 -14.16 14.47
C LEU A 61 1.10 -15.33 14.01
N GLN A 62 2.19 -15.63 14.73
CA GLN A 62 3.14 -16.70 14.40
C GLN A 62 3.63 -16.61 12.95
N ILE A 63 4.03 -15.41 12.53
CA ILE A 63 4.45 -15.16 11.15
C ILE A 63 5.72 -15.97 10.86
N GLY A 64 5.64 -16.83 9.86
CA GLY A 64 6.75 -17.67 9.45
C GLY A 64 6.57 -18.27 8.06
N PRO A 65 7.52 -19.11 7.58
CA PRO A 65 7.65 -19.48 6.17
C PRO A 65 6.44 -20.17 5.52
N GLN A 66 5.54 -20.74 6.31
CA GLN A 66 4.35 -21.43 5.83
C GLN A 66 3.11 -20.51 5.72
N GLY A 67 3.14 -19.35 6.37
CA GLY A 67 2.00 -18.42 6.45
C GLY A 67 1.89 -17.46 5.27
N ASP A 68 0.66 -17.03 4.97
CA ASP A 68 0.36 -15.88 4.12
C ASP A 68 -0.12 -14.73 5.01
N VAL A 69 0.44 -13.53 4.80
CA VAL A 69 0.07 -12.34 5.57
C VAL A 69 -0.70 -11.37 4.70
N VAL A 70 -1.81 -10.84 5.22
CA VAL A 70 -2.54 -9.73 4.60
C VAL A 70 -2.45 -8.54 5.55
N ALA A 71 -1.97 -7.41 5.06
CA ALA A 71 -1.79 -6.21 5.85
C ALA A 71 -2.37 -4.98 5.14
N ILE A 72 -2.86 -4.03 5.93
CA ILE A 72 -3.19 -2.70 5.41
C ILE A 72 -1.87 -2.05 5.00
N ALA A 73 -1.77 -1.54 3.77
CA ALA A 73 -0.48 -1.11 3.23
C ALA A 73 0.13 -0.02 4.11
N SER A 74 -0.61 1.06 4.45
CA SER A 74 -0.17 2.11 5.38
C SER A 74 1.27 2.59 5.09
N ALA A 75 1.52 3.02 3.85
CA ALA A 75 2.84 3.38 3.30
C ALA A 75 3.89 2.25 3.29
N GLY A 76 3.54 1.03 3.68
CA GLY A 76 4.36 -0.16 3.61
C GLY A 76 5.18 -0.50 4.84
N GLY A 77 5.01 0.18 5.98
CA GLY A 77 5.83 -0.06 7.18
C GLY A 77 5.74 -1.51 7.69
N ASN A 78 4.60 -1.87 8.26
CA ASN A 78 4.36 -3.22 8.81
C ASN A 78 4.46 -4.33 7.73
N PRO A 79 3.90 -4.18 6.52
CA PRO A 79 4.06 -5.19 5.48
C PRO A 79 5.51 -5.52 5.12
N LEU A 80 6.40 -4.51 5.10
CA LEU A 80 7.83 -4.73 4.86
C LEU A 80 8.52 -5.34 6.08
N ASP A 81 8.10 -4.99 7.29
CA ASP A 81 8.63 -5.62 8.50
C ASP A 81 8.25 -7.12 8.57
N TYR A 82 6.98 -7.46 8.34
CA TYR A 82 6.53 -8.86 8.30
C TYR A 82 7.28 -9.66 7.23
N ALA A 83 7.74 -9.01 6.16
CA ALA A 83 8.55 -9.65 5.15
C ALA A 83 9.90 -10.16 5.68
N LEU A 84 10.46 -9.52 6.70
CA LEU A 84 11.71 -9.95 7.34
C LEU A 84 11.54 -11.27 8.09
N ALA A 85 10.32 -11.64 8.50
CA ALA A 85 10.01 -12.95 9.07
C ALA A 85 9.95 -14.08 8.02
N GLY A 86 10.09 -13.74 6.74
CA GLY A 86 10.13 -14.69 5.63
C GLY A 86 8.85 -15.50 5.37
N PRO A 87 7.62 -14.95 5.49
CA PRO A 87 6.41 -15.68 5.15
C PRO A 87 6.34 -16.05 3.66
N ARG A 88 5.47 -17.00 3.32
CA ARG A 88 5.26 -17.45 1.94
C ARG A 88 4.83 -16.30 1.02
N SER A 89 3.92 -15.46 1.50
CA SER A 89 3.53 -14.24 0.80
C SER A 89 3.06 -13.12 1.74
N VAL A 90 3.21 -11.88 1.30
CA VAL A 90 2.61 -10.70 1.95
C VAL A 90 1.74 -9.97 0.92
N ALA A 91 0.45 -9.87 1.18
CA ALA A 91 -0.48 -9.06 0.41
C ALA A 91 -0.74 -7.75 1.15
N ALA A 92 -0.50 -6.63 0.47
CA ALA A 92 -0.75 -5.30 1.01
C ALA A 92 -1.85 -4.61 0.21
N ALA A 93 -2.86 -4.10 0.91
CA ALA A 93 -3.97 -3.36 0.31
C ALA A 93 -4.31 -2.12 1.13
N ASP A 94 -4.72 -1.06 0.45
CA ASP A 94 -5.13 0.19 1.10
C ASP A 94 -6.22 0.87 0.27
N VAL A 95 -7.15 1.52 0.95
CA VAL A 95 -8.20 2.32 0.33
C VAL A 95 -7.61 3.60 -0.27
N ASN A 96 -6.58 4.16 0.36
CA ASN A 96 -5.84 5.28 -0.17
C ASN A 96 -4.79 4.79 -1.18
N PRO A 97 -4.99 5.03 -2.49
CA PRO A 97 -4.08 4.53 -3.51
C PRO A 97 -2.67 5.15 -3.42
N ARG A 98 -2.51 6.30 -2.73
CA ARG A 98 -1.18 6.92 -2.48
C ARG A 98 -0.34 6.11 -1.49
N GLN A 99 -0.98 5.44 -0.53
CA GLN A 99 -0.28 4.55 0.41
C GLN A 99 0.27 3.32 -0.31
N ASN A 100 -0.53 2.76 -1.22
CA ASN A 100 -0.10 1.68 -2.12
C ASN A 100 1.05 2.14 -3.05
N ALA A 101 0.95 3.34 -3.61
CA ALA A 101 2.01 3.93 -4.42
C ALA A 101 3.33 4.05 -3.63
N ARG A 102 3.25 4.56 -2.38
CA ARG A 102 4.43 4.71 -1.51
C ARG A 102 5.09 3.38 -1.15
N LEU A 103 4.31 2.34 -0.87
CA LEU A 103 4.86 0.98 -0.69
C LEU A 103 5.57 0.50 -1.96
N LYS A 104 4.99 0.69 -3.15
CA LYS A 104 5.65 0.30 -4.41
C LYS A 104 6.95 1.07 -4.66
N SER A 105 7.01 2.36 -4.32
CA SER A 105 8.25 3.14 -4.45
C SER A 105 9.34 2.62 -3.51
N LYS A 106 8.99 2.23 -2.28
CA LYS A 106 9.93 1.58 -1.35
C LYS A 106 10.45 0.26 -1.91
N LEU A 107 9.57 -0.59 -2.43
CA LEU A 107 9.97 -1.84 -3.06
C LEU A 107 10.91 -1.61 -4.25
N ALA A 108 10.57 -0.67 -5.14
CA ALA A 108 11.44 -0.30 -6.26
C ALA A 108 12.82 0.16 -5.78
N SER A 109 12.85 0.95 -4.70
CA SER A 109 14.09 1.43 -4.09
C SER A 109 14.91 0.32 -3.42
N ILE A 110 14.28 -0.68 -2.82
CA ILE A 110 14.97 -1.84 -2.23
C ILE A 110 15.62 -2.70 -3.32
N HIS A 111 15.02 -2.75 -4.51
CA HIS A 111 15.55 -3.45 -5.69
C HIS A 111 16.55 -2.62 -6.50
N ALA A 112 16.76 -1.34 -6.15
CA ALA A 112 17.71 -0.46 -6.82
C ALA A 112 19.16 -0.81 -6.40
N PRO A 113 20.16 -0.47 -7.23
CA PRO A 113 21.56 -0.89 -6.99
C PRO A 113 22.21 -0.25 -5.76
N VAL A 114 21.68 0.86 -5.24
CA VAL A 114 22.27 1.60 -4.12
C VAL A 114 21.29 1.69 -2.95
N PHE A 115 21.56 0.92 -1.89
CA PHE A 115 20.77 0.94 -0.65
C PHE A 115 20.73 2.34 -0.01
N ASP A 116 21.85 3.05 -0.01
CA ASP A 116 22.00 4.34 0.67
C ASP A 116 21.05 5.40 0.11
N ASP A 117 20.84 5.44 -1.21
CA ASP A 117 19.91 6.37 -1.85
C ASP A 117 18.46 6.09 -1.39
N GLY A 118 18.11 4.81 -1.28
CA GLY A 118 16.80 4.38 -0.78
C GLY A 118 16.59 4.64 0.70
N PHE A 119 17.62 4.40 1.51
CA PHE A 119 17.59 4.69 2.93
C PHE A 119 17.54 6.19 3.21
N ALA A 120 18.28 7.01 2.47
CA ALA A 120 18.18 8.47 2.57
C ALA A 120 16.76 8.95 2.22
N LEU A 121 16.16 8.41 1.15
CA LEU A 121 14.81 8.79 0.76
C LEU A 121 13.72 8.36 1.77
N PHE A 122 13.76 7.12 2.26
CA PHE A 122 12.66 6.55 3.07
C PHE A 122 12.95 6.40 4.56
N GLY A 123 14.21 6.28 4.95
CA GLY A 123 14.69 6.23 6.33
C GLY A 123 14.93 7.64 6.88
N ASN A 124 15.80 8.42 6.23
CA ASN A 124 16.09 9.80 6.63
C ASN A 124 14.99 10.79 6.19
N GLY A 125 14.17 10.40 5.20
CA GLY A 125 13.06 11.20 4.69
C GLY A 125 13.46 12.33 3.73
N ALA A 126 14.72 12.40 3.32
CA ALA A 126 15.24 13.43 2.42
C ALA A 126 16.42 12.93 1.59
N HIS A 127 16.44 13.30 0.31
CA HIS A 127 17.53 12.97 -0.61
C HIS A 127 17.82 14.17 -1.53
N ALA A 128 19.06 14.63 -1.57
CA ALA A 128 19.46 15.83 -2.33
C ALA A 128 19.13 15.73 -3.83
N ARG A 129 19.29 14.54 -4.41
CA ARG A 129 19.00 14.23 -5.83
C ARG A 129 17.67 13.53 -6.04
N PHE A 130 16.65 13.83 -5.22
CA PHE A 130 15.36 13.12 -5.30
C PHE A 130 14.74 13.17 -6.71
N GLY A 131 14.87 14.28 -7.43
CA GLY A 131 14.33 14.43 -8.79
C GLY A 131 14.90 13.39 -9.76
N GLU A 132 16.22 13.25 -9.80
CA GLU A 132 16.95 12.27 -10.62
C GLU A 132 16.61 10.84 -10.18
N LEU A 133 16.73 10.54 -8.88
CA LEU A 133 16.42 9.22 -8.33
C LEU A 133 14.97 8.80 -8.64
N SER A 134 14.03 9.73 -8.53
CA SER A 134 12.63 9.49 -8.86
C SER A 134 12.45 9.20 -10.35
N ALA A 135 13.05 10.01 -11.22
CA ALA A 135 12.93 9.85 -12.68
C ALA A 135 13.56 8.55 -13.18
N ASP A 136 14.76 8.22 -12.70
CA ASP A 136 15.62 7.19 -13.30
C ASP A 136 15.43 5.83 -12.65
N VAL A 137 15.08 5.78 -11.35
CA VAL A 137 15.02 4.54 -10.58
C VAL A 137 13.59 4.19 -10.19
N LEU A 138 12.85 5.14 -9.60
CA LEU A 138 11.54 4.82 -9.04
C LEU A 138 10.45 4.75 -10.11
N ARG A 139 10.25 5.84 -10.87
CA ARG A 139 9.13 5.98 -11.83
C ARG A 139 9.09 4.88 -12.91
N PRO A 140 10.20 4.35 -13.45
CA PRO A 140 10.16 3.28 -14.45
C PRO A 140 9.46 2.02 -13.94
N SER A 141 9.69 1.65 -12.68
CA SER A 141 9.11 0.46 -12.04
C SER A 141 7.71 0.68 -11.46
N LEU A 142 7.20 1.91 -11.50
CA LEU A 142 5.91 2.29 -10.94
C LEU A 142 4.79 2.31 -11.98
N THR A 143 3.57 1.99 -11.53
CA THR A 143 2.34 2.17 -12.31
C THR A 143 2.07 3.66 -12.58
N PRO A 144 1.37 4.05 -13.66
CA PRO A 144 1.10 5.46 -13.97
C PRO A 144 0.58 6.30 -12.80
N PHE A 145 -0.37 5.76 -12.02
CA PHE A 145 -0.90 6.45 -10.83
C PHE A 145 0.18 6.77 -9.77
N ALA A 146 1.16 5.88 -9.60
CA ALA A 146 2.21 6.02 -8.58
C ALA A 146 3.39 6.90 -9.03
N ARG A 147 3.36 7.41 -10.28
CA ARG A 147 4.38 8.32 -10.83
C ARG A 147 4.06 9.80 -10.58
N HIS A 148 2.89 10.12 -10.03
CA HIS A 148 2.41 11.48 -9.74
C HIS A 148 2.34 11.67 -8.22
#